data_AF-A0A3G9CLZ2-F1
#
_entry.id   AF-A0A3G9CLZ2-F1
#
_cell.length_a   1.000
_cell.length_b   1.000
_cell.length_c   1.000
_cell.angle_alpha   90.00
_cell.angle_beta   90.00
_cell.angle_gamma   90.00
#
_symmetry.space_group_name_H-M   'P 1'
#
loop_
_entity.id
_entity.type
_entity.pdbx_description
1 polymer ?
#
loop_
_entity_poly.entity_id
_entity_poly.type
_entity_poly.pdbx_seq_one_letter_code
_entity_poly.pdbx_strand_id
1 'polypeptide(L)'
;MAAMFCWADAWLFSRQPDWNGLRVTFGFGLSAFERIPRISSDAINQGYTVSKRCSNANGFMLGTRYWKNNDTAAMPMYDRNGYIIGIQSAVSVTKAKERGYPSPSISKWFHKEGDLYTITMYFVDPATLRCDSGRTARDFKNDGTGTGLWLQMDKKQALHMPMLQTEVQQLAPWVEGKCFWWMGKHYWHNLSEDMRCNDFTPIFLMYNRGKLNAFGFAFNVDLSSPRFEHPAPFTLLNFLPFVPKCFSKEKGRISTMHVYLTDSPRLNFC
;
A
#
# COMPACT_ATOMS: atom_id res chain seq x y z
N MET A 1 41.18 -6.34 -38.78
CA MET A 1 41.18 -6.98 -37.45
C MET A 1 41.34 -5.86 -36.43
N ALA A 2 40.48 -5.61 -35.45
CA ALA A 2 39.24 -6.23 -35.01
C ALA A 2 38.35 -5.10 -34.45
N ALA A 3 37.06 -5.11 -34.79
CA ALA A 3 36.06 -4.27 -34.16
C ALA A 3 35.53 -5.04 -32.95
N MET A 4 35.76 -4.55 -31.73
CA MET A 4 35.22 -5.15 -30.52
C MET A 4 33.96 -4.39 -30.13
N PHE A 5 32.82 -4.97 -30.48
CA PHE A 5 31.51 -4.52 -30.05
C PHE A 5 31.35 -4.81 -28.55
N CYS A 6 31.33 -3.77 -27.72
CA CYS A 6 30.82 -3.87 -26.35
C CYS A 6 29.30 -3.78 -26.38
N TRP A 7 28.63 -4.92 -26.50
CA TRP A 7 27.26 -5.08 -26.02
C TRP A 7 27.36 -5.80 -24.66
N ALA A 8 27.40 -5.03 -23.59
CA ALA A 8 27.35 -5.56 -22.23
C ALA A 8 25.96 -5.27 -21.64
N ASP A 9 25.10 -6.28 -21.67
CA ASP A 9 24.12 -6.66 -20.64
C ASP A 9 23.50 -5.55 -19.78
N ALA A 10 22.60 -4.76 -20.37
CA ALA A 10 21.64 -3.94 -19.60
C ALA A 10 20.48 -4.77 -18.98
N TRP A 11 20.49 -6.09 -19.13
CA TRP A 11 19.33 -6.96 -18.85
C TRP A 11 19.40 -7.76 -17.54
N LEU A 12 20.54 -7.78 -16.83
CA LEU A 12 20.71 -8.67 -15.66
C LEU A 12 20.45 -8.02 -14.30
N PHE A 13 20.33 -6.69 -14.22
CA PHE A 13 19.99 -6.00 -12.98
C PHE A 13 19.09 -4.79 -13.25
N SER A 14 17.82 -5.03 -13.59
CA SER A 14 16.82 -3.97 -13.40
C SER A 14 16.93 -3.52 -11.95
N ARG A 15 17.31 -2.27 -11.68
CA ARG A 15 17.32 -1.71 -10.32
C ARG A 15 15.91 -1.51 -9.79
N GLN A 16 14.91 -1.46 -10.67
CA GLN A 16 13.53 -1.25 -10.28
C GLN A 16 12.85 -2.58 -9.92
N PRO A 17 11.91 -2.56 -8.96
CA PRO A 17 11.01 -3.68 -8.74
C PRO A 17 10.15 -3.99 -9.97
N ASP A 18 9.90 -5.27 -10.22
CA ASP A 18 8.97 -5.68 -11.29
C ASP A 18 7.55 -5.76 -10.70
N TRP A 19 6.76 -4.72 -10.96
CA TRP A 19 5.38 -4.64 -10.48
C TRP A 19 4.39 -5.15 -11.52
N ASN A 20 4.34 -6.46 -11.66
CA ASN A 20 3.53 -7.15 -12.65
C ASN A 20 2.13 -7.54 -12.18
N GLY A 21 1.74 -7.24 -10.94
CA GLY A 21 0.45 -7.61 -10.37
C GLY A 21 -0.09 -6.64 -9.32
N LEU A 22 -1.28 -6.93 -8.84
CA LEU A 22 -1.88 -6.26 -7.67
C LEU A 22 -2.79 -7.23 -6.94
N ARG A 23 -2.42 -7.59 -5.72
CA ARG A 23 -3.15 -8.53 -4.87
C ARG A 23 -3.22 -8.04 -3.44
N VAL A 24 -4.29 -8.40 -2.74
CA VAL A 24 -4.49 -8.04 -1.33
C VAL A 24 -4.77 -9.27 -0.48
N THR A 25 -4.70 -9.10 0.84
CA THR A 25 -5.01 -10.13 1.84
C THR A 25 -3.95 -11.23 1.91
N PHE A 26 -3.13 -11.21 2.96
CA PHE A 26 -2.26 -12.34 3.29
C PHE A 26 -3.07 -13.48 3.93
N GLY A 27 -2.76 -14.71 3.59
CA GLY A 27 -3.31 -15.86 4.30
C GLY A 27 -3.21 -17.17 3.53
N PHE A 28 -4.05 -18.12 3.95
CA PHE A 28 -4.19 -19.44 3.37
C PHE A 28 -5.64 -19.64 2.93
N GLY A 29 -5.86 -20.34 1.81
CA GLY A 29 -7.19 -20.63 1.28
C GLY A 29 -7.62 -19.74 0.12
N LEU A 30 -8.93 -19.73 -0.15
CA LEU A 30 -9.51 -19.15 -1.38
C LEU A 30 -9.55 -17.62 -1.38
N SER A 31 -9.59 -16.98 -0.21
CA SER A 31 -9.58 -15.51 -0.07
C SER A 31 -8.17 -14.92 0.03
N ALA A 32 -7.14 -15.76 0.10
CA ALA A 32 -5.76 -15.32 0.17
C ALA A 32 -5.29 -14.77 -1.18
N PHE A 33 -4.60 -13.63 -1.14
CA PHE A 33 -4.00 -12.99 -2.30
C PHE A 33 -5.03 -12.65 -3.40
N GLU A 34 -6.20 -12.15 -2.99
CA GLU A 34 -7.28 -11.71 -3.88
C GLU A 34 -6.74 -10.71 -4.90
N ARG A 35 -7.01 -10.93 -6.19
CA ARG A 35 -6.54 -10.05 -7.26
C ARG A 35 -7.38 -8.78 -7.27
N ILE A 36 -6.71 -7.62 -7.27
CA ILE A 36 -7.37 -6.33 -7.53
C ILE A 36 -7.16 -6.00 -9.02
N PRO A 37 -8.24 -5.67 -9.76
CA PRO A 37 -8.14 -5.33 -11.18
C PRO A 37 -7.25 -4.12 -11.42
N ARG A 38 -6.34 -4.22 -12.40
CA ARG A 38 -5.46 -3.11 -12.78
C ARG A 38 -6.01 -2.26 -13.92
N ILE A 39 -7.14 -2.67 -14.48
CA ILE A 39 -7.90 -1.95 -15.51
C ILE A 39 -9.34 -1.76 -15.00
N SER A 40 -9.90 -0.57 -15.19
CA SER A 40 -11.22 -0.21 -14.68
C SER A 40 -12.36 -1.00 -15.33
N SER A 41 -12.24 -1.37 -16.61
CA SER A 41 -13.20 -2.25 -17.28
C SER A 41 -13.28 -3.63 -16.62
N ASP A 42 -12.12 -4.19 -16.24
CA ASP A 42 -12.06 -5.46 -15.51
C ASP A 42 -12.65 -5.32 -14.11
N ALA A 43 -12.46 -4.16 -13.46
CA ALA A 43 -13.10 -3.85 -12.18
C ALA A 43 -14.62 -3.88 -12.30
N ILE A 44 -15.17 -3.19 -13.30
CA ILE A 44 -16.62 -3.17 -13.56
C ILE A 44 -17.14 -4.59 -13.81
N ASN A 45 -16.46 -5.37 -14.66
CA ASN A 45 -16.82 -6.76 -14.95
C ASN A 45 -16.77 -7.67 -13.70
N GLN A 46 -15.96 -7.32 -12.71
CA GLN A 46 -15.84 -8.04 -11.43
C GLN A 46 -16.76 -7.50 -10.32
N GLY A 47 -17.70 -6.61 -10.67
CA GLY A 47 -18.71 -6.07 -9.77
C GLY A 47 -18.26 -4.86 -8.94
N TYR A 48 -17.16 -4.21 -9.32
CA TYR A 48 -16.77 -2.94 -8.70
C TYR A 48 -17.64 -1.79 -9.23
N THR A 49 -18.04 -0.91 -8.34
CA THR A 49 -18.79 0.31 -8.67
C THR A 49 -17.99 1.55 -8.31
N VAL A 50 -18.26 2.65 -9.00
CA VAL A 50 -17.61 3.93 -8.73
C VAL A 50 -18.09 4.45 -7.38
N SER A 51 -17.16 4.68 -6.46
CA SER A 51 -17.46 5.30 -5.16
C SER A 51 -17.16 6.79 -5.16
N LYS A 52 -16.16 7.23 -5.95
CA LYS A 52 -15.81 8.65 -6.08
C LYS A 52 -15.16 8.92 -7.42
N ARG A 53 -15.63 9.96 -8.12
CA ARG A 53 -15.04 10.43 -9.38
C ARG A 53 -13.81 11.29 -9.12
N CYS A 54 -12.89 11.29 -10.08
CA CYS A 54 -11.75 12.20 -10.08
C CYS A 54 -12.22 13.65 -10.00
N SER A 55 -11.51 14.48 -9.24
CA SER A 55 -11.81 15.91 -9.16
C SER A 55 -10.54 16.75 -9.04
N ASN A 56 -10.31 17.61 -10.04
CA ASN A 56 -9.24 18.60 -10.01
C ASN A 56 -9.52 19.74 -9.01
N ALA A 57 -10.77 19.91 -8.57
CA ALA A 57 -11.21 21.07 -7.79
C ALA A 57 -10.58 21.14 -6.39
N ASN A 58 -10.09 20.02 -5.84
CA ASN A 58 -9.62 19.96 -4.45
C ASN A 58 -8.29 19.24 -4.24
N GLY A 59 -7.62 18.72 -5.29
CA GLY A 59 -6.30 18.06 -5.21
C GLY A 59 -6.24 16.71 -4.47
N PHE A 60 -7.26 16.37 -3.68
CA PHE A 60 -7.26 15.13 -2.89
C PHE A 60 -7.55 13.85 -3.70
N MET A 61 -8.22 13.97 -4.85
CA MET A 61 -8.74 12.83 -5.59
C MET A 61 -8.22 12.78 -7.02
N LEU A 62 -6.97 12.34 -7.15
CA LEU A 62 -6.24 12.24 -8.42
C LEU A 62 -6.58 10.96 -9.21
N GLY A 63 -7.86 10.56 -9.26
CA GLY A 63 -8.31 9.35 -9.95
C GLY A 63 -9.79 9.05 -9.72
N THR A 64 -10.36 8.14 -10.50
CA THR A 64 -11.68 7.58 -10.19
C THR A 64 -11.52 6.36 -9.31
N ARG A 65 -12.12 6.39 -8.12
CA ARG A 65 -12.10 5.29 -7.15
C ARG A 65 -13.30 4.39 -7.30
N TYR A 66 -13.02 3.12 -7.14
CA TYR A 66 -13.99 2.06 -7.15
C TYR A 66 -13.95 1.29 -5.83
N TRP A 67 -15.06 0.65 -5.50
CA TRP A 67 -15.17 -0.31 -4.40
C TRP A 67 -16.01 -1.51 -4.85
N LYS A 68 -15.96 -2.59 -4.09
CA LYS A 68 -16.80 -3.77 -4.33
C LYS A 68 -17.61 -4.04 -3.07
N ASN A 69 -18.92 -4.20 -3.20
CA ASN A 69 -19.84 -4.44 -2.09
C ASN A 69 -19.72 -3.41 -0.94
N ASN A 70 -19.44 -2.14 -1.27
CA ASN A 70 -19.17 -1.06 -0.31
C ASN A 70 -18.03 -1.37 0.68
N ASP A 71 -17.14 -2.31 0.35
CA ASP A 71 -15.95 -2.60 1.14
C ASP A 71 -14.90 -1.50 0.96
N THR A 72 -14.48 -0.91 2.08
CA THR A 72 -13.53 0.19 2.14
C THR A 72 -12.10 -0.25 2.43
N ALA A 73 -11.85 -1.55 2.57
CA ALA A 73 -10.50 -2.08 2.82
C ALA A 73 -9.55 -1.84 1.65
N ALA A 74 -9.99 -2.15 0.43
CA ALA A 74 -9.18 -2.09 -0.79
C ALA A 74 -9.98 -1.42 -1.92
N MET A 75 -9.82 -0.10 -2.06
CA MET A 75 -10.51 0.72 -3.05
C MET A 75 -9.55 1.13 -4.16
N PRO A 76 -9.51 0.42 -5.31
CA PRO A 76 -8.60 0.77 -6.41
C PRO A 76 -8.98 2.11 -7.05
N MET A 77 -7.95 2.83 -7.51
CA MET A 77 -8.07 4.10 -8.20
C MET A 77 -7.51 4.00 -9.61
N TYR A 78 -8.23 4.52 -10.59
CA TYR A 78 -7.83 4.50 -12.00
C TYR A 78 -7.73 5.92 -12.58
N ASP A 79 -6.82 6.10 -13.53
CA ASP A 79 -6.72 7.32 -14.32
C ASP A 79 -7.87 7.45 -15.33
N ARG A 80 -7.85 8.51 -16.15
CA ARG A 80 -8.86 8.74 -17.20
C ARG A 80 -9.01 7.59 -18.19
N ASN A 81 -7.91 6.91 -18.51
CA ASN A 81 -7.87 5.83 -19.50
C ASN A 81 -8.18 4.46 -18.87
N GLY A 82 -8.39 4.41 -17.56
CA GLY A 82 -8.78 3.23 -16.84
C GLY A 82 -7.62 2.39 -16.31
N TYR A 83 -6.38 2.89 -16.31
CA TYR A 83 -5.24 2.18 -15.72
C TYR A 83 -5.08 2.50 -14.25
N ILE A 84 -4.73 1.49 -13.44
CA ILE A 84 -4.55 1.64 -11.99
C ILE A 84 -3.50 2.71 -11.66
N ILE A 85 -3.73 3.55 -10.69
CA ILE A 85 -2.77 4.59 -10.28
C ILE A 85 -2.58 4.64 -8.77
N GLY A 86 -3.37 3.89 -8.02
CA GLY A 86 -3.24 3.79 -6.58
C GLY A 86 -4.34 2.93 -5.97
N ILE A 87 -4.29 2.82 -4.66
CA ILE A 87 -5.28 2.15 -3.84
C ILE A 87 -5.52 2.96 -2.56
N GLN A 88 -6.76 2.98 -2.13
CA GLN A 88 -7.15 3.57 -0.86
C GLN A 88 -7.66 2.50 0.10
N SER A 89 -7.40 2.72 1.37
CA SER A 89 -8.05 2.02 2.48
C SER A 89 -8.69 3.05 3.40
N ALA A 90 -9.73 2.66 4.14
CA ALA A 90 -10.38 3.58 5.05
C ALA A 90 -10.87 2.93 6.34
N VAL A 91 -11.04 3.80 7.33
CA VAL A 91 -11.61 3.48 8.64
C VAL A 91 -12.80 4.40 8.86
N SER A 92 -13.90 3.87 9.41
CA SER A 92 -15.03 4.69 9.85
C SER A 92 -14.58 5.68 10.92
N VAL A 93 -15.00 6.94 10.81
CA VAL A 93 -14.72 8.00 11.80
C VAL A 93 -15.22 7.58 13.18
N THR A 94 -16.39 6.92 13.25
CA THR A 94 -16.95 6.42 14.52
C THR A 94 -16.01 5.42 15.19
N LYS A 95 -15.62 4.35 14.48
CA LYS A 95 -14.67 3.34 14.99
C LYS A 95 -13.28 3.91 15.31
N ALA A 96 -12.81 4.85 14.49
CA ALA A 96 -11.51 5.48 14.69
C ALA A 96 -11.50 6.34 15.97
N LYS A 97 -12.58 7.09 16.23
CA LYS A 97 -12.72 7.94 17.42
C LYS A 97 -12.76 7.15 18.73
N GLU A 98 -13.33 5.96 18.74
CA GLU A 98 -13.31 5.05 19.91
C GLU A 98 -11.87 4.73 20.38
N ARG A 99 -10.89 4.82 19.47
CA ARG A 99 -9.46 4.59 19.73
C ARG A 99 -8.61 5.86 19.69
N GLY A 100 -9.23 7.04 19.62
CA GLY A 100 -8.51 8.31 19.48
C GLY A 100 -7.64 8.40 18.22
N TYR A 101 -8.06 7.72 17.14
CA TYR A 101 -7.34 7.53 15.89
C TYR A 101 -8.00 8.32 14.73
N PRO A 102 -7.24 8.87 13.78
CA PRO A 102 -5.80 9.13 13.86
C PRO A 102 -5.49 10.19 14.94
N SER A 103 -4.35 10.07 15.62
CA SER A 103 -3.88 11.15 16.49
C SER A 103 -3.38 12.35 15.66
N PRO A 104 -3.19 13.54 16.29
CA PRO A 104 -2.62 14.70 15.59
C PRO A 104 -1.27 14.46 14.92
N SER A 105 -0.42 13.55 15.42
CA SER A 105 0.90 13.28 14.84
C SER A 105 0.84 12.45 13.55
N ILE A 106 -0.24 11.69 13.35
CA ILE A 106 -0.43 10.85 12.16
C ILE A 106 -1.61 11.30 11.29
N SER A 107 -2.38 12.31 11.69
CA SER A 107 -3.54 12.82 10.94
C SER A 107 -3.16 13.32 9.55
N LYS A 108 -1.91 13.73 9.35
CA LYS A 108 -1.37 14.10 8.03
C LYS A 108 -1.36 12.97 7.01
N TRP A 109 -1.52 11.71 7.40
CA TRP A 109 -1.62 10.59 6.45
C TRP A 109 -3.06 10.27 6.06
N PHE A 110 -4.01 10.99 6.66
CA PHE A 110 -5.43 10.70 6.56
C PHE A 110 -6.20 11.86 5.96
N HIS A 111 -7.19 11.52 5.13
CA HIS A 111 -8.17 12.47 4.63
C HIS A 111 -9.55 12.09 5.14
N LYS A 112 -10.26 13.08 5.69
CA LYS A 112 -11.64 12.88 6.12
C LYS A 112 -12.56 13.06 4.92
N GLU A 113 -13.34 12.03 4.61
CA GLU A 113 -14.35 12.01 3.55
C GLU A 113 -15.69 11.55 4.14
N GLY A 114 -16.54 12.50 4.52
CA GLY A 114 -17.79 12.17 5.21
C GLY A 114 -17.51 11.45 6.54
N ASP A 115 -17.97 10.20 6.65
CA ASP A 115 -17.76 9.32 7.81
C ASP A 115 -16.54 8.39 7.67
N LEU A 116 -15.63 8.65 6.73
CA LEU A 116 -14.42 7.86 6.54
C LEU A 116 -13.15 8.70 6.77
N TYR A 117 -12.16 8.10 7.43
CA TYR A 117 -10.76 8.49 7.32
C TYR A 117 -10.10 7.60 6.28
N THR A 118 -9.69 8.17 5.15
CA THR A 118 -9.01 7.47 4.05
C THR A 118 -7.51 7.67 4.13
N ILE A 119 -6.76 6.65 3.73
CA ILE A 119 -5.31 6.70 3.49
C ILE A 119 -5.06 6.22 2.06
N THR A 120 -4.18 6.90 1.33
CA THR A 120 -3.98 6.69 -0.11
C THR A 120 -2.54 6.35 -0.41
N MET A 121 -2.36 5.27 -1.17
CA MET A 121 -1.07 4.92 -1.76
C MET A 121 -1.18 5.01 -3.28
N TYR A 122 -0.36 5.87 -3.89
CA TYR A 122 -0.25 5.98 -5.35
C TYR A 122 0.88 5.10 -5.87
N PHE A 123 0.66 4.51 -7.05
CA PHE A 123 1.65 3.72 -7.80
C PHE A 123 2.34 4.53 -8.90
N VAL A 124 1.87 5.75 -9.13
CA VAL A 124 2.39 6.70 -10.12
C VAL A 124 2.57 8.03 -9.40
N ASP A 125 3.59 8.81 -9.78
CA ASP A 125 3.89 10.09 -9.15
C ASP A 125 2.64 11.00 -9.19
N PRO A 126 2.04 11.34 -8.03
CA PRO A 126 0.85 12.16 -7.97
C PRO A 126 1.04 13.55 -8.60
N ALA A 127 2.28 14.07 -8.68
CA ALA A 127 2.57 15.33 -9.36
C ALA A 127 2.25 15.27 -10.87
N THR A 128 2.20 14.08 -11.46
CA THR A 128 1.91 13.85 -12.89
C THR A 128 0.43 13.53 -13.16
N LEU A 129 -0.33 13.12 -12.13
CA LEU A 129 -1.71 12.67 -12.29
C LEU A 129 -2.67 13.84 -12.51
N ARG A 130 -3.58 13.71 -13.47
CA ARG A 130 -4.66 14.67 -13.75
C ARG A 130 -5.96 13.93 -14.04
N CYS A 131 -7.10 14.57 -13.83
CA CYS A 131 -8.39 13.94 -14.15
C CYS A 131 -8.72 13.88 -15.65
N ASP A 132 -8.02 14.69 -16.45
CA ASP A 132 -8.19 14.80 -17.90
C ASP A 132 -7.06 14.12 -18.68
N SER A 133 -6.08 13.50 -18.00
CA SER A 133 -5.04 12.69 -18.63
C SER A 133 -4.92 11.32 -17.96
N GLY A 134 -4.17 10.42 -18.60
CA GLY A 134 -3.91 9.09 -18.09
C GLY A 134 -2.82 8.41 -18.89
N ARG A 135 -2.33 7.29 -18.39
CA ARG A 135 -1.32 6.47 -19.03
C ARG A 135 -1.85 5.91 -20.35
N THR A 136 -0.97 5.74 -21.32
CA THR A 136 -1.28 4.99 -22.54
C THR A 136 -1.15 3.49 -22.28
N ALA A 137 -1.68 2.66 -23.18
CA ALA A 137 -1.46 1.20 -23.14
C ALA A 137 0.03 0.83 -23.18
N ARG A 138 0.84 1.65 -23.87
CA ARG A 138 2.30 1.47 -23.93
C ARG A 138 2.95 1.74 -22.58
N ASP A 139 2.59 2.85 -21.93
CA ASP A 139 3.13 3.21 -20.61
C ASP A 139 2.74 2.13 -19.59
N PHE A 140 1.48 1.69 -19.59
CA PHE A 140 1.01 0.61 -18.72
C PHE A 140 1.75 -0.72 -18.96
N LYS A 141 2.07 -1.06 -20.22
CA LYS A 141 2.84 -2.27 -20.53
C LYS A 141 4.28 -2.20 -20.02
N ASN A 142 4.89 -1.03 -20.06
CA ASN A 142 6.28 -0.83 -19.64
C ASN A 142 6.41 -0.70 -18.11
N ASP A 143 5.49 0.04 -17.49
CA ASP A 143 5.54 0.38 -16.06
C ASP A 143 4.80 -0.65 -15.20
N GLY A 144 3.97 -1.49 -15.80
CA GLY A 144 3.09 -2.40 -15.08
C GLY A 144 2.12 -1.67 -14.14
N THR A 145 2.07 -2.10 -12.88
CA THR A 145 1.20 -1.50 -11.87
C THR A 145 1.60 -0.05 -11.57
N GLY A 146 2.87 0.31 -11.72
CA GLY A 146 3.34 1.66 -11.46
C GLY A 146 4.86 1.80 -11.43
N THR A 147 5.33 3.03 -11.31
CA THR A 147 6.75 3.41 -11.39
C THR A 147 7.39 3.70 -10.02
N GLY A 148 6.58 3.77 -8.96
CA GLY A 148 7.03 4.08 -7.61
C GLY A 148 5.88 4.03 -6.61
N LEU A 149 6.16 4.20 -5.32
CA LEU A 149 5.14 4.16 -4.27
C LEU A 149 5.10 5.52 -3.56
N TRP A 150 3.93 6.14 -3.50
CA TRP A 150 3.76 7.44 -2.83
C TRP A 150 2.60 7.43 -1.85
N LEU A 151 2.88 7.73 -0.58
CA LEU A 151 1.84 7.90 0.44
C LEU A 151 1.36 9.35 0.43
N GLN A 152 0.05 9.54 0.22
CA GLN A 152 -0.55 10.86 0.25
C GLN A 152 -0.46 11.47 1.66
N MET A 153 -0.05 12.75 1.72
CA MET A 153 -0.01 13.53 2.95
C MET A 153 -1.07 14.63 2.94
N ASP A 154 -1.05 15.45 1.89
CA ASP A 154 -2.01 16.54 1.73
C ASP A 154 -2.42 16.65 0.26
N LYS A 155 -3.06 17.75 -0.12
CA LYS A 155 -3.56 17.97 -1.49
C LYS A 155 -2.48 17.92 -2.55
N LYS A 156 -1.21 18.13 -2.21
CA LYS A 156 -0.11 18.30 -3.18
C LYS A 156 1.18 17.58 -2.78
N GLN A 157 1.27 17.10 -1.54
CA GLN A 157 2.43 16.41 -1.01
C GLN A 157 2.16 14.93 -0.89
N ALA A 158 3.15 14.16 -1.30
CA ALA A 158 3.20 12.74 -1.05
C ALA A 158 4.63 12.34 -0.67
N LEU A 159 4.75 11.38 0.24
CA LEU A 159 6.02 10.79 0.62
C LEU A 159 6.35 9.69 -0.38
N HIS A 160 7.42 9.84 -1.15
CA HIS A 160 7.95 8.77 -1.99
C HIS A 160 8.64 7.71 -1.11
N MET A 161 8.32 6.44 -1.35
CA MET A 161 8.89 5.34 -0.60
C MET A 161 10.18 4.83 -1.25
N PRO A 162 11.18 4.42 -0.44
CA PRO A 162 12.39 3.81 -0.95
C PRO A 162 12.08 2.53 -1.74
N MET A 163 12.55 2.46 -2.98
CA MET A 163 12.26 1.34 -3.88
C MET A 163 13.21 0.16 -3.63
N LEU A 164 14.39 0.44 -3.05
CA LEU A 164 15.38 -0.56 -2.68
C LEU A 164 15.47 -0.72 -1.16
N GLN A 165 15.72 -1.95 -0.74
CA GLN A 165 15.89 -2.26 0.68
C GLN A 165 17.09 -1.52 1.28
N THR A 166 18.17 -1.38 0.49
CA THR A 166 19.37 -0.66 0.91
C THR A 166 19.12 0.83 1.16
N GLU A 167 18.12 1.41 0.48
CA GLU A 167 17.71 2.80 0.71
C GLU A 167 16.92 2.93 2.01
N VAL A 168 15.92 2.07 2.25
CA VAL A 168 15.10 2.16 3.47
C VAL A 168 15.90 1.95 4.75
N GLN A 169 16.95 1.11 4.70
CA GLN A 169 17.85 0.84 5.82
C GLN A 169 18.63 2.08 6.29
N GLN A 170 18.79 3.08 5.41
CA GLN A 170 19.53 4.31 5.70
C GLN A 170 18.60 5.50 6.00
N LEU A 171 17.28 5.29 5.96
CA LEU A 171 16.28 6.35 6.06
C LEU A 171 15.51 6.27 7.37
N ALA A 172 15.70 7.27 8.24
CA ALA A 172 14.75 7.50 9.33
C ALA A 172 13.40 8.00 8.76
N PRO A 173 12.25 7.67 9.37
CA PRO A 173 12.08 6.94 10.63
C PRO A 173 11.71 5.45 10.42
N TRP A 174 12.25 4.79 9.39
CA TRP A 174 11.93 3.37 9.13
C TRP A 174 12.64 2.45 10.11
N VAL A 175 11.88 1.52 10.69
CA VAL A 175 12.39 0.54 11.64
C VAL A 175 12.34 -0.83 10.99
N GLU A 176 13.49 -1.49 10.95
CA GLU A 176 13.63 -2.83 10.38
C GLU A 176 12.84 -3.85 11.20
N GLY A 177 11.94 -4.55 10.53
CA GLY A 177 11.20 -5.70 11.06
C GLY A 177 11.81 -7.02 10.65
N LYS A 178 11.05 -8.09 10.84
CA LYS A 178 11.50 -9.46 10.53
C LYS A 178 11.11 -9.87 9.12
N CYS A 179 11.83 -10.87 8.63
CA CYS A 179 11.48 -11.59 7.43
C CYS A 179 10.39 -12.60 7.75
N PHE A 180 9.28 -12.59 7.01
CA PHE A 180 8.24 -13.60 7.11
C PHE A 180 7.98 -14.22 5.75
N TRP A 181 8.00 -15.55 5.68
CA TRP A 181 7.79 -16.30 4.44
C TRP A 181 6.44 -15.95 3.80
N TRP A 182 6.47 -15.65 2.50
CA TRP A 182 5.37 -15.14 1.66
C TRP A 182 4.90 -13.71 1.92
N MET A 183 5.42 -13.03 2.94
CA MET A 183 5.19 -11.59 3.16
C MET A 183 6.38 -10.74 2.71
N GLY A 184 7.61 -11.21 2.96
CA GLY A 184 8.84 -10.49 2.69
C GLY A 184 9.46 -9.85 3.95
N LYS A 185 10.46 -9.00 3.72
CA LYS A 185 11.19 -8.28 4.77
C LYS A 185 10.47 -6.99 5.12
N HIS A 186 9.94 -6.90 6.34
CA HIS A 186 9.14 -5.75 6.77
C HIS A 186 10.00 -4.56 7.22
N TYR A 187 9.51 -3.35 6.93
CA TYR A 187 9.97 -2.09 7.50
C TYR A 187 8.76 -1.28 7.96
N TRP A 188 8.76 -0.87 9.22
CA TRP A 188 7.64 -0.19 9.88
C TRP A 188 7.95 1.30 10.04
N HIS A 189 7.02 2.17 9.67
CA HIS A 189 7.25 3.61 9.74
C HIS A 189 7.08 4.12 11.19
N ASN A 190 8.13 4.75 11.74
CA ASN A 190 8.12 5.42 13.05
C ASN A 190 7.65 4.52 14.21
N LEU A 191 8.09 3.25 14.22
CA LEU A 191 7.77 2.28 15.26
C LEU A 191 8.67 2.50 16.49
N SER A 192 8.10 2.50 17.69
CA SER A 192 8.90 2.44 18.94
C SER A 192 8.15 1.67 20.02
N GLU A 193 8.90 1.13 20.99
CA GLU A 193 8.32 0.28 22.03
C GLU A 193 7.36 1.05 22.96
N ASP A 194 7.70 2.30 23.25
CA ASP A 194 6.99 3.20 24.17
C ASP A 194 6.02 4.18 23.47
N MET A 195 5.69 3.95 22.20
CA MET A 195 4.76 4.83 21.47
C MET A 195 3.33 4.79 22.04
N ARG A 196 2.59 5.89 21.84
CA ARG A 196 1.14 5.89 22.05
C ARG A 196 0.46 5.09 20.94
N CYS A 197 -0.57 4.33 21.29
CA CYS A 197 -1.26 3.45 20.35
C CYS A 197 -1.99 4.17 19.23
N ASN A 198 -2.40 5.42 19.46
CA ASN A 198 -2.98 6.26 18.44
C ASN A 198 -1.94 6.99 17.57
N ASP A 199 -0.65 6.92 17.91
CA ASP A 199 0.46 7.44 17.09
C ASP A 199 1.06 6.37 16.15
N PHE A 200 0.55 5.13 16.21
CA PHE A 200 0.97 4.05 15.33
C PHE A 200 0.68 4.41 13.88
N THR A 201 1.74 4.66 13.10
CA THR A 201 1.61 4.97 11.68
C THR A 201 1.19 3.70 10.95
N PRO A 202 0.07 3.70 10.22
CA PRO A 202 -0.57 2.48 9.73
C PRO A 202 0.05 1.99 8.42
N ILE A 203 1.36 2.12 8.24
CA ILE A 203 2.06 1.78 7.01
C ILE A 203 3.32 0.99 7.31
N PHE A 204 3.49 -0.08 6.54
CA PHE A 204 4.72 -0.85 6.48
C PHE A 204 5.08 -1.17 5.03
N LEU A 205 6.38 -1.26 4.75
CA LEU A 205 6.93 -1.65 3.46
C LEU A 205 7.46 -3.07 3.54
N MET A 206 7.43 -3.78 2.41
CA MET A 206 7.93 -5.14 2.30
C MET A 206 8.82 -5.31 1.07
N TYR A 207 9.98 -5.91 1.31
CA TYR A 207 10.98 -6.14 0.29
C TYR A 207 11.17 -7.64 0.04
N ASN A 208 11.40 -7.97 -1.21
CA ASN A 208 11.78 -9.30 -1.67
C ASN A 208 13.02 -9.18 -2.54
N ARG A 209 14.08 -9.93 -2.23
CA ARG A 209 15.37 -9.86 -2.93
C ARG A 209 15.89 -8.42 -3.02
N GLY A 210 15.73 -7.67 -1.94
CA GLY A 210 16.16 -6.28 -1.83
C GLY A 210 15.31 -5.24 -2.58
N LYS A 211 14.16 -5.62 -3.14
CA LYS A 211 13.28 -4.71 -3.93
C LYS A 211 11.89 -4.59 -3.33
N LEU A 212 11.35 -3.37 -3.30
CA LEU A 212 10.01 -3.09 -2.79
C LEU A 212 8.97 -3.81 -3.69
N ASN A 213 8.33 -4.84 -3.18
CA ASN A 213 7.36 -5.62 -3.96
C ASN A 213 5.99 -5.70 -3.29
N ALA A 214 5.87 -5.20 -2.07
CA ALA A 214 4.61 -5.12 -1.35
C ALA A 214 4.68 -4.02 -0.28
N PHE A 215 3.52 -3.62 0.21
CA PHE A 215 3.36 -2.75 1.37
C PHE A 215 2.11 -3.20 2.12
N GLY A 216 1.77 -2.57 3.24
CA GLY A 216 0.49 -2.83 3.85
C GLY A 216 -0.01 -1.71 4.73
N PHE A 217 -1.30 -1.78 5.00
CA PHE A 217 -1.98 -0.95 5.97
C PHE A 217 -2.07 -1.70 7.29
N ALA A 218 -1.86 -1.03 8.42
CA ALA A 218 -1.98 -1.62 9.75
C ALA A 218 -2.73 -0.65 10.67
N PHE A 219 -4.05 -0.78 10.74
CA PHE A 219 -4.86 0.10 11.57
C PHE A 219 -4.96 -0.45 12.99
N ASN A 220 -4.76 0.41 13.98
CA ASN A 220 -5.04 0.10 15.38
C ASN A 220 -6.55 0.24 15.69
N VAL A 221 -7.38 -0.39 14.86
CA VAL A 221 -8.85 -0.38 14.92
C VAL A 221 -9.33 -1.73 14.40
N ASP A 222 -10.38 -2.29 15.01
CA ASP A 222 -10.96 -3.58 14.60
C ASP A 222 -11.93 -3.40 13.42
N LEU A 223 -11.45 -3.72 12.22
CA LEU A 223 -12.15 -3.56 10.95
C LEU A 223 -12.72 -4.90 10.48
N SER A 224 -13.99 -4.90 10.06
CA SER A 224 -14.74 -6.14 9.79
C SER A 224 -14.62 -6.68 8.36
N SER A 225 -13.89 -6.00 7.48
CA SER A 225 -13.72 -6.49 6.10
C SER A 225 -12.92 -7.79 6.10
N PRO A 226 -13.32 -8.81 5.33
CA PRO A 226 -12.58 -10.06 5.22
C PRO A 226 -11.18 -9.91 4.59
N ARG A 227 -10.87 -8.72 4.03
CA ARG A 227 -9.54 -8.40 3.52
C ARG A 227 -8.56 -7.98 4.60
N PHE A 228 -9.05 -7.61 5.79
CA PHE A 228 -8.18 -7.35 6.92
C PHE A 228 -7.80 -8.66 7.61
N GLU A 229 -6.49 -8.86 7.78
CA GLU A 229 -5.96 -9.88 8.66
C GLU A 229 -5.94 -9.37 10.10
N HIS A 230 -6.27 -10.25 11.04
CA HIS A 230 -6.27 -9.93 12.46
C HIS A 230 -5.26 -10.85 13.17
N PRO A 231 -3.96 -10.52 13.11
CA PRO A 231 -2.93 -11.32 13.75
C PRO A 231 -3.18 -11.40 15.25
N ALA A 232 -3.03 -12.59 15.82
CA ALA A 232 -3.02 -12.74 17.27
C ALA A 232 -1.78 -12.04 17.85
N PRO A 233 -1.82 -11.55 19.10
CA PRO A 233 -0.69 -10.81 19.68
C PRO A 233 0.65 -11.54 19.60
N PHE A 234 0.65 -12.86 19.76
CA PHE A 234 1.87 -13.68 19.67
C PHE A 234 2.44 -13.77 18.24
N THR A 235 1.61 -13.63 17.20
CA THR A 235 2.10 -13.69 15.81
C THR A 235 2.73 -12.37 15.35
N LEU A 236 2.49 -11.26 16.07
CA LEU A 236 3.09 -9.97 15.78
C LEU A 236 4.63 -10.03 15.84
N LEU A 237 5.19 -10.82 16.75
CA LEU A 237 6.64 -11.02 16.89
C LEU A 237 7.29 -11.74 15.70
N ASN A 238 6.49 -12.30 14.78
CA ASN A 238 7.03 -12.94 13.57
C ASN A 238 7.42 -11.92 12.49
N PHE A 239 6.90 -10.69 12.54
CA PHE A 239 7.15 -9.65 11.55
C PHE A 239 7.53 -8.28 12.15
N LEU A 240 7.18 -8.01 13.41
CA LEU A 240 7.72 -6.87 14.16
C LEU A 240 9.07 -7.22 14.82
N PRO A 241 9.96 -6.24 15.00
CA PRO A 241 11.17 -6.44 15.80
C PRO A 241 10.86 -6.60 17.29
N PHE A 242 9.84 -5.89 17.78
CA PHE A 242 9.28 -5.92 19.13
C PHE A 242 7.79 -5.56 19.07
N VAL A 243 7.00 -5.93 20.08
CA VAL A 243 5.58 -5.53 20.17
C VAL A 243 5.49 -4.26 21.03
N PRO A 244 5.02 -3.11 20.50
CA PRO A 244 4.79 -1.92 21.30
C PRO A 244 3.97 -2.20 22.57
N LYS A 245 4.36 -1.62 23.70
CA LYS A 245 3.70 -1.84 25.01
C LYS A 245 2.22 -1.44 25.00
N CYS A 246 1.83 -0.55 24.09
CA CYS A 246 0.45 -0.13 23.99
C CYS A 246 -0.46 -1.27 23.44
N PHE A 247 0.07 -2.16 22.58
CA PHE A 247 -0.71 -3.29 22.04
C PHE A 247 -1.02 -4.36 23.08
N SER A 248 -0.16 -4.55 24.09
CA SER A 248 -0.43 -5.49 25.18
C SER A 248 -1.50 -4.98 26.16
N LYS A 249 -1.61 -3.65 26.32
CA LYS A 249 -2.54 -3.00 27.27
C LYS A 249 -3.95 -2.78 26.70
N GLU A 250 -4.08 -2.52 25.41
CA GLU A 250 -5.33 -2.00 24.84
C GLU A 250 -6.41 -3.05 24.49
N LYS A 251 -6.19 -4.35 24.74
CA LYS A 251 -7.09 -5.44 24.28
C LYS A 251 -7.57 -5.21 22.83
N GLY A 252 -6.70 -4.63 22.00
CA GLY A 252 -7.03 -4.18 20.65
C GLY A 252 -6.70 -5.25 19.64
N ARG A 253 -7.52 -5.36 18.60
CA ARG A 253 -7.18 -6.12 17.39
C ARG A 253 -6.64 -5.13 16.38
N ILE A 254 -5.40 -5.34 15.94
CA ILE A 254 -4.85 -4.64 14.78
C ILE A 254 -5.50 -5.26 13.54
N SER A 255 -5.99 -4.42 12.64
CA SER A 255 -6.42 -4.82 11.31
C SER A 255 -5.32 -4.50 10.32
N THR A 256 -4.64 -5.53 9.83
CA THR A 256 -3.62 -5.39 8.79
C THR A 256 -4.19 -5.75 7.44
N MET A 257 -3.70 -5.15 6.36
CA MET A 257 -3.97 -5.61 5.01
C MET A 257 -2.70 -5.51 4.21
N HIS A 258 -2.22 -6.65 3.72
CA HIS A 258 -1.07 -6.70 2.83
C HIS A 258 -1.51 -6.37 1.39
N VAL A 259 -0.71 -5.59 0.69
CA VAL A 259 -0.88 -5.23 -0.72
C VAL A 259 0.39 -5.61 -1.49
N TYR A 260 0.27 -6.64 -2.32
CA TYR A 260 1.35 -7.18 -3.14
C TYR A 260 1.30 -6.59 -4.54
N LEU A 261 2.44 -6.12 -5.04
CA LEU A 261 2.58 -5.52 -6.36
C LEU A 261 3.06 -6.56 -7.40
N THR A 262 2.83 -7.84 -7.10
CA THR A 262 3.24 -8.98 -7.93
C THR A 262 2.09 -9.97 -8.11
N ASP A 263 2.09 -10.66 -9.23
CA ASP A 263 1.16 -11.74 -9.51
C ASP A 263 1.48 -13.04 -8.73
N SER A 264 2.68 -13.15 -8.16
CA SER A 264 3.18 -14.35 -7.46
C SER A 264 3.62 -14.06 -6.01
N PRO A 265 2.71 -13.62 -5.12
CA PRO A 265 3.06 -13.25 -3.75
C PRO A 265 3.58 -14.43 -2.91
N ARG A 266 3.24 -15.67 -3.29
CA ARG A 266 3.79 -16.89 -2.68
C ARG A 266 5.29 -17.11 -2.94
N LEU A 267 5.93 -16.28 -3.75
CA LEU A 267 7.38 -16.30 -4.00
C LEU A 267 8.13 -15.17 -3.26
N ASN A 268 7.48 -14.58 -2.27
CA ASN A 268 8.02 -13.50 -1.47
C ASN A 268 8.75 -14.05 -0.23
N PHE A 269 10.07 -14.19 -0.28
CA PHE A 269 10.85 -14.92 0.74
C PHE A 269 11.84 -14.07 1.50
N CYS A 270 11.89 -12.76 1.22
CA CYS A 270 13.02 -11.88 1.55
C CYS A 270 14.26 -12.25 0.70
#